data_AF-A0A955IS55-F1
#
_entry.id   AF-A0A955IS55-F1
#
_cell.length_a   1.000
_cell.length_b   1.000
_cell.length_c   1.000
_cell.angle_alpha   90.00
_cell.angle_beta   90.00
_cell.angle_gamma   90.00
#
_symmetry.space_group_name_H-M   'P 1'
#
loop_
_entity.id
_entity.type
_entity.pdbx_description
1 polymer ?
#
loop_
_entity_poly.entity_id
_entity_poly.type
_entity_poly.pdbx_seq_one_letter_code
_entity_poly.pdbx_strand_id
1 'polypeptide(L)' 'GLGQAFERSIPRLEVAGGLWIAWPKKAGRLTSSLTDSIVRTTGLETGLVDTKVCAIDEDWSGLRFVRRLKDR' A
#
# COMPACT_ATOMS: atom_id res chain seq x y z
N GLY A 1 -11.10 -0.71 -8.33
CA GLY A 1 -10.98 -0.21 -6.94
C GLY A 1 -9.66 -0.67 -6.35
N LEU A 2 -9.34 -0.26 -5.11
CA LEU A 2 -8.05 -0.58 -4.49
C LEU A 2 -7.75 -2.09 -4.42
N GLY A 3 -8.73 -2.92 -4.04
CA GLY A 3 -8.56 -4.39 -4.02
C GLY A 3 -8.14 -4.97 -5.37
N GLN A 4 -8.80 -4.56 -6.46
CA GLN A 4 -8.43 -4.97 -7.82
C GLN A 4 -7.00 -4.54 -8.21
N ALA A 5 -6.51 -3.41 -7.69
CA ALA A 5 -5.14 -2.98 -7.92
C ALA A 5 -4.14 -3.92 -7.23
N PHE A 6 -4.44 -4.39 -6.02
CA PHE A 6 -3.65 -5.44 -5.36
C PHE A 6 -3.69 -6.76 -6.14
N GLU A 7 -4.88 -7.24 -6.51
CA GLU A 7 -5.05 -8.49 -7.27
C GLU A 7 -4.21 -8.53 -8.55
N ARG A 8 -4.14 -7.39 -9.27
CA ARG A 8 -3.35 -7.28 -10.51
C ARG A 8 -1.84 -7.17 -10.26
N SER A 9 -1.43 -6.66 -9.10
CA SER A 9 -0.03 -6.35 -8.80
C SER A 9 0.69 -7.50 -8.10
N ILE A 10 -0.01 -8.24 -7.23
CA ILE A 10 0.57 -9.34 -6.44
C ILE A 10 1.23 -10.43 -7.30
N PRO A 11 0.64 -10.90 -8.42
CA PRO A 11 1.30 -11.91 -9.26
C PRO A 11 2.61 -11.41 -9.90
N ARG A 12 2.79 -10.09 -9.99
CA ARG A 12 3.98 -9.43 -10.58
C ARG A 12 4.99 -9.00 -9.51
N LEU A 13 4.68 -9.21 -8.23
CA LEU A 13 5.54 -8.84 -7.12
C LEU A 13 6.59 -9.93 -6.89
N GLU A 14 7.84 -9.59 -7.17
CA GLU A 14 9.02 -10.39 -6.84
C GLU A 14 9.04 -10.82 -5.37
N VAL A 15 9.67 -11.96 -5.08
CA VAL A 15 9.69 -12.54 -3.73
C VAL A 15 10.29 -11.56 -2.70
N ALA A 16 11.39 -10.89 -3.06
CA ALA A 16 12.04 -9.85 -2.25
C ALA A 16 11.59 -8.42 -2.63
N GLY A 17 10.58 -8.29 -3.49
CA GLY A 17 10.06 -7.02 -3.97
C GLY A 17 9.26 -6.25 -2.93
N GLY A 18 8.97 -4.98 -3.22
CA GLY A 18 8.03 -4.17 -2.47
C GLY A 18 6.96 -3.59 -3.37
N LEU A 19 5.70 -3.72 -2.98
CA LEU A 19 4.57 -3.04 -3.59
C LEU A 19 4.29 -1.75 -2.85
N TRP A 20 4.46 -0.61 -3.52
CA TRP A 20 4.12 0.70 -2.96
C TRP A 20 2.74 1.13 -3.42
N ILE A 21 1.89 1.51 -2.47
CA ILE A 21 0.61 2.17 -2.74
C ILE A 21 0.74 3.63 -2.31
N ALA A 22 0.51 4.54 -3.25
CA ALA A 22 0.49 5.98 -3.00
C ALA A 22 -0.94 6.51 -3.10
N TRP A 23 -1.32 7.41 -2.19
CA TRP A 23 -2.62 8.08 -2.23
C TRP A 23 -2.52 9.52 -1.74
N PRO A 24 -3.41 10.42 -2.21
CA PRO A 24 -3.44 11.78 -1.70
C PRO A 24 -3.84 11.82 -0.24
N LYS A 25 -3.16 12.66 0.53
CA LYS A 25 -3.49 12.95 1.92
C LYS A 25 -4.80 13.70 2.00
N LYS A 26 -5.55 13.45 3.08
CA LYS A 26 -6.79 14.18 3.38
C LYS A 26 -6.57 15.69 3.56
N ALA A 27 -5.38 16.11 3.96
CA ALA A 27 -5.01 17.51 4.17
C ALA A 27 -4.41 18.19 2.93
N GLY A 28 -4.19 17.44 1.84
CA GLY A 28 -3.65 17.98 0.60
C GLY A 28 -4.73 18.67 -0.25
N ARG A 29 -4.30 19.29 -1.36
CA ARG A 29 -5.23 19.95 -2.32
C ARG A 29 -6.11 18.97 -3.09
N LEU A 30 -5.75 17.69 -3.06
CA LEU A 30 -6.41 16.61 -3.76
C LEU A 30 -7.35 15.85 -2.81
N THR A 31 -8.62 15.71 -3.19
CA THR A 31 -9.58 14.94 -2.42
C THR A 31 -9.44 13.46 -2.73
N SER A 32 -9.26 12.65 -1.69
CA SER A 32 -9.19 11.19 -1.78
C SER A 32 -10.08 10.57 -0.70
N SER A 33 -10.84 9.55 -1.08
CA SER A 33 -11.55 8.71 -0.12
C SER A 33 -10.63 7.68 0.55
N LEU A 34 -9.41 7.50 0.04
CA LEU A 34 -8.42 6.60 0.61
C LEU A 34 -7.78 7.23 1.84
N THR A 35 -7.66 6.41 2.88
CA THR A 35 -6.96 6.73 4.12
C THR A 35 -5.91 5.65 4.39
N ASP A 36 -4.98 5.92 5.29
CA ASP A 36 -4.01 4.92 5.75
C ASP A 36 -4.71 3.63 6.21
N SER A 37 -5.80 3.74 6.97
CA SER A 37 -6.58 2.60 7.45
C SER A 37 -7.16 1.77 6.32
N ILE A 38 -7.75 2.41 5.30
CA ILE A 38 -8.30 1.70 4.13
C ILE A 38 -7.18 0.99 3.38
N VAL A 39 -6.06 1.69 3.11
CA VAL A 39 -4.95 1.12 2.35
C VAL A 39 -4.29 -0.04 3.08
N ARG A 40 -4.00 0.11 4.39
CA ARG A 40 -3.42 -0.93 5.22
C ARG A 40 -4.35 -2.14 5.31
N THR A 41 -5.62 -1.94 5.64
CA THR A 41 -6.58 -3.05 5.80
C THR A 41 -6.72 -3.86 4.52
N THR A 42 -6.94 -3.20 3.38
CA THR A 42 -7.04 -3.90 2.08
C THR A 42 -5.75 -4.65 1.73
N GLY A 43 -4.57 -4.07 2.00
CA GLY A 43 -3.31 -4.76 1.73
C GLY A 43 -3.09 -5.99 2.61
N LEU A 44 -3.42 -5.90 3.90
CA LEU A 44 -3.30 -7.03 4.84
C LEU A 44 -4.26 -8.18 4.52
N GLU A 45 -5.47 -7.88 4.04
CA GLU A 45 -6.45 -8.89 3.58
C GLU A 45 -5.90 -9.74 2.41
N THR A 46 -4.91 -9.24 1.67
CA THR A 46 -4.26 -9.99 0.58
C THR A 46 -3.13 -10.92 1.05
N GLY A 47 -2.83 -10.95 2.35
CA GLY A 47 -1.75 -11.75 2.95
C GLY A 47 -0.35 -11.13 2.85
N LEU A 48 -0.22 -9.93 2.28
CA LEU A 48 0.99 -9.11 2.39
C LEU A 48 1.11 -8.52 3.81
N VAL A 49 2.29 -7.99 4.12
CA VAL A 49 2.56 -7.24 5.35
C VAL A 49 3.11 -5.86 5.00
N ASP A 50 2.68 -4.82 5.71
CA ASP A 50 3.27 -3.50 5.54
C ASP A 50 4.60 -3.39 6.31
N THR A 51 5.53 -2.62 5.75
CA THR A 51 6.90 -2.50 6.28
C THR A 51 7.33 -1.06 6.50
N LYS A 52 6.78 -0.12 5.72
CA LYS A 52 7.16 1.28 5.78
C LYS A 52 6.03 2.17 5.30
N VAL A 53 5.76 3.23 6.07
CA VAL A 53 4.90 4.34 5.68
C VAL A 53 5.76 5.61 5.55
N CYS A 54 5.43 6.48 4.60
CA CYS A 54 6.06 7.80 4.47
C CYS A 54 5.11 8.84 3.89
N ALA A 55 5.41 10.11 4.14
CA ALA A 55 4.99 11.19 3.26
C ALA A 55 5.91 11.16 2.03
N ILE A 56 5.32 11.14 0.83
CA ILE A 56 6.07 11.23 -0.42
C ILE A 56 6.45 12.69 -0.67
N ASP A 57 5.47 13.57 -0.54
CA ASP A 57 5.61 15.03 -0.61
C ASP A 57 4.56 15.70 0.31
N GLU A 58 4.22 16.95 0.08
CA GLU A 58 3.18 17.68 0.82
C GLU A 58 1.79 17.05 0.68
N ASP A 59 1.45 16.55 -0.50
CA ASP A 59 0.10 16.10 -0.88
C ASP A 59 -0.09 14.59 -0.82
N TRP A 60 0.97 13.78 -0.83
CA TRP A 60 0.88 12.32 -1.00
C TRP A 60 1.49 11.52 0.16
N SER A 61 0.83 10.41 0.49
CA SER A 61 1.35 9.36 1.39
C SER A 61 1.67 8.10 0.61
N GLY A 62 2.63 7.31 1.10
CA GLY A 62 2.99 6.01 0.57
C GLY A 62 3.07 4.94 1.65
N LEU A 63 2.57 3.73 1.35
CA LEU A 63 2.69 2.53 2.19
C LEU A 63 3.29 1.38 1.37
N ARG A 64 4.36 0.79 1.89
CA ARG A 64 5.06 -0.33 1.29
C ARG A 64 4.61 -1.66 1.88
N PHE A 65 4.18 -2.56 1.01
CA PHE A 65 3.84 -3.95 1.32
C PHE A 65 4.88 -4.92 0.75
N VAL A 66 5.11 -6.02 1.47
CA VAL A 66 5.95 -7.14 1.02
C VAL A 66 5.24 -8.46 1.27
N ARG A 67 5.72 -9.52 0.61
CA ARG A 67 5.33 -10.88 0.98
C ARG A 67 5.81 -11.19 2.38
N ARG A 68 4.95 -11.84 3.17
CA ARG A 68 5.34 -12.38 4.47
C ARG A 68 6.46 -13.39 4.28
N LEU A 69 7.60 -13.15 4.92
CA LEU A 69 8.59 -14.20 5.12
C LEU A 69 8.03 -15.14 6.18
N LYS A 70 7.95 -16.45 5.89
CA LYS A 70 7.83 -17.42 6.98
C LYS A 70 9.12 -17.31 7.80
N ASP A 71 8.99 -17.36 9.12
CA ASP A 71 10.10 -17.21 10.06
C ASP A 71 11.33 -17.99 9.56
N ARG A 72 12.46 -17.29 9.48
CA ARG A 72 13.76 -17.86 9.09
C ARG A 72 14.35 -18.66 10.23
#